data_AF-A0A2P9GVK6-F1
#
_entry.id   AF-A0A2P9GVK6-F1
#
_cell.length_a   1.000
_cell.length_b   1.000
_cell.length_c   1.000
_cell.angle_alpha   90.00
_cell.angle_beta   90.00
_cell.angle_gamma   90.00
#
_symmetry.space_group_name_H-M   'P 1'
#
loop_
_entity.id
_entity.type
_entity.pdbx_description
1 polymer ?
#
loop_
_entity_poly.entity_id
_entity_poly.type
_entity_poly.pdbx_seq_one_letter_code
_entity_poly.pdbx_strand_id
1 'polypeptide(L)'
;MWFDFAASRGNMKGRKQRDKLAKKMTPSQIAEAQQLVKERQPKDITLVVANEAEDKVVLAQVPAKQVEDNVLLDLVLKKESYKGYYTVVAPRTSISNYTQDDNVDAAAVRDEYLRIIRLVLLEIKIRGYDLKPLTEMLLDRNLHSTKLNLRSSPKAGYVVDYKEEYSRYFEEKGGGWKRLRAEHPKASGRTRISLPAYDPQSPVLLIYFGTQFDWTAGAGFIVAYRYENGKLDELGRVQMWIS
;
A
#
# COMPACT_ATOMS: atom_id res chain seq x y z
N MET A 1 24.31 -13.27 -2.62
CA MET A 1 23.76 -11.88 -2.62
C MET A 1 22.41 -11.78 -1.91
N TRP A 2 21.29 -12.31 -2.44
CA TRP A 2 19.98 -12.18 -1.78
C TRP A 2 19.92 -12.87 -0.40
N PHE A 3 20.53 -14.05 -0.26
CA PHE A 3 20.60 -14.76 1.02
C PHE A 3 21.48 -14.05 2.06
N ASP A 4 22.51 -13.33 1.62
CA ASP A 4 23.38 -12.54 2.51
C ASP A 4 22.63 -11.33 3.08
N PHE A 5 21.84 -10.65 2.24
CA PHE A 5 21.00 -9.53 2.64
C PHE A 5 19.86 -9.97 3.57
N ALA A 6 19.26 -11.14 3.33
CA ALA A 6 18.28 -11.72 4.23
C ALA A 6 18.93 -12.14 5.57
N ALA A 7 20.12 -12.72 5.54
CA ALA A 7 20.84 -13.14 6.74
C ALA A 7 21.31 -11.96 7.61
N SER A 8 21.76 -10.85 7.00
CA SER A 8 22.17 -9.64 7.73
C SER A 8 21.02 -8.93 8.44
N ARG A 9 19.77 -9.18 8.01
CA ARG A 9 18.54 -8.68 8.66
C ARG A 9 17.88 -9.70 9.60
N GLY A 10 18.62 -10.75 10.01
CA GLY A 10 18.16 -11.71 11.02
C GLY A 10 17.27 -12.86 10.50
N ASN A 11 17.10 -13.03 9.18
CA ASN A 11 16.30 -14.13 8.63
C ASN A 11 17.03 -15.47 8.72
N MET A 12 16.56 -16.35 9.61
CA MET A 12 17.16 -17.68 9.88
C MET A 12 17.10 -18.64 8.68
N LYS A 13 16.07 -18.56 7.83
CA LYS A 13 15.99 -19.37 6.59
C LYS A 13 16.99 -18.85 5.55
N GLY A 14 17.13 -17.53 5.43
CA GLY A 14 18.14 -16.87 4.60
C GLY A 14 19.57 -17.28 4.98
N ARG A 15 19.88 -17.29 6.29
CA ARG A 15 21.18 -17.75 6.81
C ARG A 15 21.45 -19.21 6.47
N LYS A 16 20.48 -20.11 6.68
CA LYS A 16 20.60 -21.54 6.33
C LYS A 16 20.83 -21.77 4.83
N GLN A 17 20.17 -21.01 3.96
CA GLN A 17 20.34 -21.14 2.52
C GLN A 17 21.67 -20.55 2.04
N ARG A 18 22.11 -19.42 2.60
CA ARG A 18 23.46 -18.88 2.39
C ARG A 18 24.52 -19.91 2.72
N ASP A 19 24.42 -20.53 3.90
CA ASP A 19 25.43 -21.48 4.38
C ASP A 19 25.46 -22.77 3.53
N LYS A 20 24.32 -23.19 2.97
CA LYS A 20 24.25 -24.28 1.99
C LYS A 20 24.89 -23.92 0.65
N LEU A 21 24.68 -22.68 0.19
CA LEU A 21 25.24 -22.19 -1.06
C LEU A 21 26.76 -22.03 -0.96
N ALA A 22 27.24 -21.48 0.16
CA ALA A 22 28.67 -21.28 0.42
C ALA A 22 29.47 -22.60 0.39
N LYS A 23 28.87 -23.72 0.82
CA LYS A 23 29.48 -25.05 0.72
C LYS A 23 29.69 -25.55 -0.72
N LYS A 24 29.02 -24.95 -1.69
CA LYS A 24 29.09 -25.30 -3.12
C LYS A 24 29.86 -24.29 -3.95
N MET A 25 30.33 -23.20 -3.34
CA MET A 25 31.06 -22.14 -4.02
C MET A 25 32.56 -22.33 -3.81
N THR A 26 33.35 -21.99 -4.83
CA THR A 26 34.80 -21.95 -4.68
C THR A 26 35.22 -20.73 -3.83
N PRO A 27 36.41 -20.75 -3.19
CA PRO A 27 36.92 -19.59 -2.48
C PRO A 27 36.96 -18.31 -3.35
N SER A 28 37.24 -18.42 -4.65
CA SER A 28 37.23 -17.29 -5.58
C SER A 28 35.83 -16.69 -5.78
N GLN A 29 34.80 -17.53 -5.91
CA GLN A 29 33.40 -17.07 -6.04
C GLN A 29 32.88 -16.43 -4.74
N ILE A 30 33.34 -16.91 -3.58
CA ILE A 30 33.02 -16.30 -2.29
C ILE A 30 33.67 -14.91 -2.17
N ALA A 31 34.94 -14.79 -2.57
CA ALA A 31 35.65 -13.51 -2.58
C ALA A 31 34.98 -12.48 -3.50
N GLU A 32 34.59 -12.89 -4.71
CA GLU A 32 33.86 -12.05 -5.66
C GLU A 32 32.49 -11.61 -5.10
N ALA A 33 31.74 -12.53 -4.50
CA ALA A 33 30.45 -12.20 -3.89
C ALA A 33 30.60 -11.21 -2.72
N GLN A 34 31.65 -11.34 -1.90
CA GLN A 34 31.96 -10.41 -0.82
C GLN A 34 32.39 -9.04 -1.35
N GLN A 35 33.14 -9.00 -2.45
CA GLN A 35 33.55 -7.76 -3.11
C GLN A 35 32.34 -7.01 -3.67
N LEU A 36 31.43 -7.69 -4.36
CA LEU A 36 30.18 -7.11 -4.86
C LEU A 36 29.29 -6.56 -3.74
N VAL A 37 29.29 -7.19 -2.56
CA VAL A 37 28.56 -6.68 -1.38
C VAL A 37 29.21 -5.40 -0.84
N LYS A 38 30.55 -5.33 -0.79
CA LYS A 38 31.27 -4.11 -0.39
C LYS A 38 31.05 -2.96 -1.38
N GLU A 39 31.06 -3.25 -2.68
CA GLU A 39 30.82 -2.27 -3.74
C GLU A 39 29.37 -1.75 -3.78
N ARG A 40 28.40 -2.56 -3.31
CA ARG A 40 26.98 -2.22 -3.27
C ARG A 40 26.46 -1.76 -1.91
N GLN A 41 27.30 -1.66 -0.88
CA GLN A 41 26.89 -0.88 0.28
C GLN A 41 26.68 0.56 -0.20
N PRO A 42 25.54 1.20 0.15
CA PRO A 42 25.37 2.61 -0.17
C PRO A 42 26.56 3.33 0.43
N LYS A 43 27.44 3.87 -0.44
CA LYS A 43 28.39 4.87 0.01
C LYS A 43 27.53 5.95 0.63
N ASP A 44 27.79 6.28 1.89
CA ASP A 44 27.22 7.47 2.50
C ASP A 44 27.35 8.58 1.47
N ILE A 45 26.20 9.09 1.02
CA ILE A 45 26.16 10.24 0.13
C ILE A 45 26.56 11.41 1.02
N THR A 46 27.87 11.59 1.20
CA THR A 46 28.42 12.84 1.69
C THR A 46 28.21 13.84 0.57
N LEU A 47 27.11 14.58 0.65
CA LEU A 47 26.91 15.78 -0.16
C LEU A 47 28.09 16.71 0.09
N VAL A 48 29.01 16.78 -0.87
CA VAL A 48 29.99 17.85 -0.94
C VAL A 48 29.21 19.11 -1.30
N VAL A 49 28.87 19.91 -0.30
CA VAL A 49 28.39 21.27 -0.52
C VAL A 49 29.60 22.10 -0.90
N ALA A 50 29.74 22.38 -2.20
CA ALA A 50 30.57 23.47 -2.65
C ALA A 50 29.91 24.77 -2.17
N ASN A 51 30.55 25.42 -1.18
CA ASN A 51 30.25 26.78 -0.80
C ASN A 51 30.80 27.71 -1.87
N GLU A 52 29.91 28.32 -2.65
CA GLU A 52 30.17 29.65 -3.19
C GLU A 52 28.97 30.52 -2.79
N ALA A 53 29.33 31.65 -2.18
CA ALA A 53 28.42 32.63 -1.63
C ALA A 53 27.46 33.15 -2.70
N GLU A 54 26.20 33.36 -2.32
CA GLU A 54 25.40 34.58 -2.55
C GLU A 54 23.89 34.30 -2.36
N ASP A 55 23.27 35.14 -1.53
CA ASP A 55 21.83 35.32 -1.27
C ASP A 55 20.90 34.10 -1.33
N LYS A 56 20.81 33.36 -0.21
CA LYS A 56 19.69 32.46 0.05
C LYS A 56 18.73 33.06 1.07
N VAL A 57 17.54 33.42 0.61
CA VAL A 57 16.32 33.38 1.44
C VAL A 57 16.16 31.93 1.90
N VAL A 58 16.57 31.65 3.12
CA VAL A 58 16.31 30.35 3.76
C VAL A 58 14.82 30.33 4.10
N LEU A 59 14.02 29.83 3.16
CA LEU A 59 12.68 29.31 3.48
C LEU A 59 12.91 28.11 4.40
N ALA A 60 12.89 28.37 5.70
CA ALA A 60 12.87 27.32 6.71
C ALA A 60 11.72 26.38 6.37
N GLN A 61 12.05 25.15 5.98
CA GLN A 61 11.06 24.10 5.78
C GLN A 61 10.40 23.83 7.14
N VAL A 62 9.22 24.41 7.35
CA VAL A 62 8.37 24.04 8.47
C VAL A 62 8.11 22.54 8.35
N PRO A 63 8.40 21.71 9.37
CA PRO A 63 8.20 20.28 9.27
C PRO A 63 6.72 20.03 8.99
N ALA A 64 6.44 19.46 7.82
CA ALA A 64 5.08 19.16 7.39
C ALA A 64 4.43 18.25 8.44
N LYS A 65 3.31 18.71 9.01
CA LYS A 65 2.62 18.03 10.10
C LYS A 65 2.17 16.65 9.61
N GLN A 66 2.51 15.62 10.38
CA GLN A 66 1.99 14.27 10.14
C GLN A 66 0.46 14.30 10.22
N VAL A 67 -0.19 13.73 9.20
CA VAL A 67 -1.65 13.60 9.13
C VAL A 67 -2.01 12.20 9.58
N GLU A 68 -3.05 12.08 10.42
CA GLU A 68 -3.50 10.77 10.88
C GLU A 68 -4.15 9.96 9.74
N ASP A 69 -3.91 8.65 9.71
CA ASP A 69 -4.43 7.74 8.69
C ASP A 69 -5.96 7.82 8.53
N ASN A 70 -6.69 7.92 9.65
CA ASN A 70 -8.16 8.01 9.67
C ASN A 70 -8.69 9.24 8.93
N VAL A 71 -7.97 10.37 8.97
CA VAL A 71 -8.31 11.59 8.23
C VAL A 71 -8.13 11.36 6.73
N LEU A 72 -7.01 10.75 6.33
CA LEU A 72 -6.75 10.43 4.92
C LEU A 72 -7.75 9.39 4.39
N LEU A 73 -8.07 8.37 5.18
CA LEU A 73 -9.04 7.34 4.84
C LEU A 73 -10.45 7.91 4.68
N ASP A 74 -10.89 8.79 5.59
CA ASP A 74 -12.18 9.49 5.45
C ASP A 74 -12.23 10.28 4.15
N LEU A 75 -11.17 11.02 3.80
CA LEU A 75 -11.09 11.78 2.55
C LEU A 75 -11.15 10.89 1.30
N VAL A 76 -10.48 9.72 1.31
CA VAL A 76 -10.49 8.78 0.18
C VAL A 76 -11.85 8.11 0.01
N LEU A 77 -12.51 7.77 1.12
CA LEU A 77 -13.80 7.07 1.11
C LEU A 77 -14.99 8.01 0.90
N LYS A 78 -14.82 9.30 1.25
CA LYS A 78 -15.85 10.31 1.09
C LYS A 78 -16.22 10.44 -0.37
N LYS A 79 -17.46 10.07 -0.67
CA LYS A 79 -18.11 10.33 -1.95
C LYS A 79 -19.39 11.10 -1.67
N GLU A 80 -19.77 11.95 -2.61
CA GLU A 80 -21.09 12.57 -2.54
C GLU A 80 -22.13 11.45 -2.52
N SER A 81 -22.82 11.31 -1.39
CA SER A 81 -23.81 10.24 -1.21
C SER A 81 -25.03 10.58 -2.05
N TYR A 82 -25.08 10.05 -3.27
CA TYR A 82 -26.27 10.13 -4.10
C TYR A 82 -27.43 9.48 -3.34
N LYS A 83 -28.49 10.23 -3.01
CA LYS A 83 -29.71 9.73 -2.37
C LYS A 83 -29.50 8.88 -1.10
N GLY A 84 -28.42 9.09 -0.36
CA GLY A 84 -28.11 8.35 0.86
C GLY A 84 -27.53 6.94 0.62
N TYR A 85 -27.10 6.62 -0.61
CA TYR A 85 -26.38 5.38 -0.89
C TYR A 85 -24.99 5.40 -0.24
N TYR A 86 -24.50 4.21 0.14
CA TYR A 86 -23.20 4.04 0.77
C TYR A 86 -22.53 2.73 0.36
N THR A 87 -21.20 2.70 0.43
CA THR A 87 -20.42 1.47 0.35
C THR A 87 -20.17 0.89 1.74
N VAL A 88 -20.09 -0.43 1.82
CA VAL A 88 -19.73 -1.16 3.04
C VAL A 88 -18.22 -1.40 3.02
N VAL A 89 -17.49 -0.76 3.94
CA VAL A 89 -16.04 -0.89 4.07
C VAL A 89 -15.72 -2.06 4.98
N ALA A 90 -14.88 -2.99 4.50
CA ALA A 90 -14.36 -4.07 5.33
C ALA A 90 -13.57 -3.50 6.53
N PRO A 91 -13.69 -4.07 7.73
CA PRO A 91 -13.09 -3.49 8.93
C PRO A 91 -11.57 -3.69 9.01
N ARG A 92 -10.97 -4.44 8.07
CA ARG A 92 -9.55 -4.74 8.04
C ARG A 92 -8.93 -4.37 6.70
N THR A 93 -7.65 -4.05 6.73
CA THR A 93 -6.90 -3.63 5.56
C THR A 93 -6.66 -4.80 4.62
N SER A 94 -6.51 -4.48 3.33
CA SER A 94 -6.19 -5.45 2.28
C SER A 94 -5.48 -4.73 1.14
N ILE A 95 -4.57 -5.42 0.47
CA ILE A 95 -4.02 -5.04 -0.83
C ILE A 95 -4.33 -6.18 -1.79
N SER A 96 -5.07 -5.88 -2.85
CA SER A 96 -5.54 -6.86 -3.84
C SER A 96 -6.32 -8.06 -3.24
N ASN A 97 -6.57 -9.08 -4.05
CA ASN A 97 -7.32 -10.28 -3.61
C ASN A 97 -6.45 -11.26 -2.79
N TYR A 98 -5.14 -11.01 -2.64
CA TYR A 98 -4.19 -11.98 -2.11
C TYR A 98 -3.97 -11.91 -0.58
N THR A 99 -4.21 -10.77 0.07
CA THR A 99 -3.75 -10.53 1.45
C THR A 99 -4.70 -11.02 2.55
N GLN A 100 -5.47 -12.09 2.35
CA GLN A 100 -6.43 -12.56 3.36
C GLN A 100 -6.15 -13.92 3.97
N ASP A 101 -5.16 -14.68 3.46
CA ASP A 101 -4.82 -15.98 4.05
C ASP A 101 -3.55 -15.86 4.88
N ASP A 102 -3.59 -16.28 6.14
CA ASP A 102 -2.41 -16.29 7.02
C ASP A 102 -1.37 -17.34 6.55
N ASN A 103 -1.71 -18.17 5.55
CA ASN A 103 -0.88 -19.23 5.01
C ASN A 103 -0.22 -18.92 3.65
N VAL A 104 -0.21 -17.67 3.18
CA VAL A 104 0.41 -17.36 1.87
C VAL A 104 1.93 -17.59 1.92
N ASP A 105 2.44 -18.30 0.93
CA ASP A 105 3.88 -18.48 0.71
C ASP A 105 4.59 -17.13 0.60
N ALA A 106 5.64 -16.93 1.41
CA ALA A 106 6.44 -15.71 1.40
C ALA A 106 7.05 -15.40 0.02
N ALA A 107 7.32 -16.42 -0.81
CA ALA A 107 7.75 -16.21 -2.19
C ALA A 107 6.64 -15.58 -3.04
N ALA A 108 5.40 -16.06 -2.93
CA ALA A 108 4.25 -15.51 -3.63
C ALA A 108 3.95 -14.06 -3.20
N VAL A 109 4.05 -13.76 -1.91
CA VAL A 109 3.92 -12.37 -1.40
C VAL A 109 4.98 -11.46 -2.04
N ARG A 110 6.24 -11.92 -2.09
CA ARG A 110 7.34 -11.16 -2.68
C ARG A 110 7.14 -10.90 -4.18
N ASP A 111 6.72 -11.90 -4.93
CA ASP A 111 6.51 -11.76 -6.38
C ASP A 111 5.35 -10.80 -6.67
N GLU A 112 4.27 -10.86 -5.89
CA GLU A 112 3.16 -9.91 -5.98
C GLU A 112 3.61 -8.48 -5.63
N TYR A 113 4.46 -8.31 -4.61
CA TYR A 113 5.03 -7.00 -4.26
C TYR A 113 5.83 -6.40 -5.42
N LEU A 114 6.70 -7.22 -6.03
CA LEU A 114 7.50 -6.78 -7.17
C LEU A 114 6.61 -6.44 -8.39
N ARG A 115 5.53 -7.20 -8.61
CA ARG A 115 4.53 -6.89 -9.64
C ARG A 115 3.86 -5.54 -9.37
N ILE A 116 3.39 -5.30 -8.14
CA ILE A 116 2.76 -4.04 -7.75
C ILE A 116 3.71 -2.86 -7.94
N ILE A 117 4.95 -2.96 -7.45
CA ILE A 117 5.96 -1.90 -7.62
C ILE A 117 6.17 -1.59 -9.10
N ARG A 118 6.33 -2.61 -9.94
CA ARG A 118 6.51 -2.41 -11.39
C ARG A 118 5.31 -1.70 -12.02
N LEU A 119 4.09 -2.12 -11.70
CA LEU A 119 2.87 -1.53 -12.24
C LEU A 119 2.69 -0.07 -11.80
N VAL A 120 2.87 0.23 -10.51
CA VAL A 120 2.77 1.60 -10.01
C VAL A 120 3.81 2.51 -10.68
N LEU A 121 5.06 2.07 -10.76
CA LEU A 121 6.13 2.84 -11.38
C LEU A 121 5.96 2.98 -12.89
N LEU A 122 5.28 2.05 -13.57
CA LEU A 122 5.01 2.14 -15.00
C LEU A 122 3.89 3.13 -15.30
N GLU A 123 2.77 3.03 -14.58
CA GLU A 123 1.52 3.73 -14.90
C GLU A 123 1.39 5.11 -14.25
N ILE A 124 1.99 5.32 -13.08
CA ILE A 124 1.87 6.58 -12.35
C ILE A 124 3.17 7.38 -12.49
N LYS A 125 3.09 8.53 -13.16
CA LYS A 125 4.23 9.44 -13.38
C LYS A 125 3.96 10.78 -12.70
N ILE A 126 4.73 11.09 -11.67
CA ILE A 126 4.66 12.39 -10.98
C ILE A 126 5.98 13.12 -11.28
N ARG A 127 5.88 14.31 -11.89
CA ARG A 127 7.06 15.09 -12.29
C ARG A 127 7.89 15.43 -11.05
N GLY A 128 9.16 15.03 -11.06
CA GLY A 128 10.11 15.34 -9.99
C GLY A 128 9.93 14.52 -8.71
N TYR A 129 9.17 13.41 -8.74
CA TYR A 129 8.91 12.59 -7.57
C TYR A 129 9.16 11.09 -7.87
N ASP A 130 9.99 10.44 -7.06
CA ASP A 130 10.19 8.99 -7.11
C ASP A 130 9.15 8.27 -6.26
N LEU A 131 8.23 7.55 -6.92
CA LEU A 131 7.16 6.81 -6.24
C LEU A 131 7.63 5.51 -5.58
N LYS A 132 8.85 5.04 -5.86
CA LYS A 132 9.31 3.73 -5.40
C LYS A 132 9.30 3.61 -3.86
N PRO A 133 9.89 4.55 -3.09
CA PRO A 133 9.88 4.46 -1.63
C PRO A 133 8.48 4.48 -1.04
N LEU A 134 7.58 5.31 -1.60
CA LEU A 134 6.20 5.40 -1.14
C LEU A 134 5.40 4.13 -1.44
N THR A 135 5.70 3.47 -2.56
CA THR A 135 5.10 2.18 -2.93
C THR A 135 5.59 1.07 -2.01
N GLU A 136 6.88 1.02 -1.68
CA GLU A 136 7.43 0.08 -0.71
C GLU A 136 6.80 0.30 0.68
N MET A 137 6.65 1.55 1.10
CA MET A 137 5.95 1.90 2.34
C MET A 137 4.49 1.42 2.35
N LEU A 138 3.75 1.59 1.24
CA LEU A 138 2.37 1.13 1.13
C LEU A 138 2.27 -0.38 1.36
N LEU A 139 3.18 -1.14 0.74
CA LEU A 139 3.22 -2.58 0.84
C LEU A 139 3.61 -3.01 2.26
N ASP A 140 4.68 -2.47 2.83
CA ASP A 140 5.15 -2.81 4.18
C ASP A 140 4.08 -2.54 5.26
N ARG A 141 3.39 -1.40 5.19
CA ARG A 141 2.29 -1.05 6.12
C ARG A 141 1.10 -2.00 6.05
N ASN A 142 0.96 -2.74 4.95
CA ASN A 142 -0.16 -3.63 4.68
C ASN A 142 0.29 -5.08 4.46
N LEU A 143 1.51 -5.43 4.88
CA LEU A 143 2.00 -6.81 4.87
C LEU A 143 1.10 -7.72 5.71
N HIS A 144 0.54 -7.17 6.79
CA HIS A 144 -0.47 -7.84 7.59
C HIS A 144 -1.77 -7.05 7.59
N SER A 145 -2.89 -7.78 7.47
CA SER A 145 -4.23 -7.21 7.57
C SER A 145 -4.43 -6.62 8.97
N THR A 146 -4.66 -5.31 9.03
CA THR A 146 -4.78 -4.54 10.27
C THR A 146 -6.20 -4.01 10.40
N LYS A 147 -6.77 -4.02 11.62
CA LYS A 147 -8.10 -3.45 11.86
C LYS A 147 -8.05 -1.92 11.68
N LEU A 148 -8.97 -1.38 10.88
CA LEU A 148 -9.09 0.05 10.66
C LEU A 148 -9.54 0.76 11.95
N ASN A 149 -9.08 1.99 12.14
CA ASN A 149 -9.61 2.92 13.14
C ASN A 149 -10.37 4.06 12.44
N LEU A 150 -11.54 3.75 11.89
CA LEU A 150 -12.33 4.66 11.07
C LEU A 150 -13.79 4.65 11.56
N ARG A 151 -14.38 5.83 11.78
CA ARG A 151 -15.81 5.91 12.12
C ARG A 151 -16.64 5.83 10.86
N SER A 152 -17.73 5.07 10.90
CA SER A 152 -18.73 5.05 9.82
C SER A 152 -19.33 6.44 9.61
N SER A 153 -19.51 6.83 8.35
CA SER A 153 -20.15 8.09 7.98
C SER A 153 -21.08 7.85 6.79
N PRO A 154 -22.34 7.41 7.02
CA PRO A 154 -23.30 7.19 5.94
C PRO A 154 -23.54 8.45 5.10
N LYS A 155 -23.47 9.63 5.72
CA LYS A 155 -23.56 10.93 5.02
C LYS A 155 -22.38 11.17 4.07
N ALA A 156 -21.19 10.65 4.39
CA ALA A 156 -20.03 10.66 3.51
C ALA A 156 -20.00 9.45 2.54
N GLY A 157 -21.06 8.62 2.53
CA GLY A 157 -21.21 7.53 1.57
C GLY A 157 -20.54 6.22 1.98
N TYR A 158 -20.20 6.00 3.26
CA TYR A 158 -19.62 4.73 3.69
C TYR A 158 -20.01 4.28 5.10
N VAL A 159 -20.03 2.95 5.32
CA VAL A 159 -20.24 2.30 6.62
C VAL A 159 -19.15 1.24 6.82
N VAL A 160 -18.46 1.24 7.96
CA VAL A 160 -17.44 0.23 8.29
C VAL A 160 -18.09 -0.96 9.01
N ASP A 161 -17.85 -2.17 8.50
CA ASP A 161 -18.48 -3.42 8.95
C ASP A 161 -17.76 -4.05 10.15
N TYR A 162 -17.62 -3.33 11.27
CA TYR A 162 -16.91 -3.85 12.45
C TYR A 162 -17.57 -5.02 13.16
N LYS A 163 -18.88 -5.18 12.97
CA LYS A 163 -19.70 -6.23 13.58
C LYS A 163 -19.98 -7.40 12.64
N GLU A 164 -19.41 -7.38 11.44
CA GLU A 164 -19.59 -8.41 10.41
C GLU A 164 -21.07 -8.59 9.99
N GLU A 165 -21.89 -7.56 10.20
CA GLU A 165 -23.32 -7.53 9.83
C GLU A 165 -23.52 -7.66 8.32
N TYR A 166 -22.56 -7.15 7.54
CA TYR A 166 -22.60 -7.24 6.08
C TYR A 166 -21.79 -8.41 5.53
N SER A 167 -20.68 -8.76 6.17
CA SER A 167 -19.82 -9.86 5.71
C SER A 167 -20.55 -11.20 5.72
N ARG A 168 -21.50 -11.41 6.66
CA ARG A 168 -22.36 -12.61 6.72
C ARG A 168 -23.18 -12.89 5.46
N TYR A 169 -23.51 -11.87 4.64
CA TYR A 169 -24.23 -12.09 3.39
C TYR A 169 -23.40 -12.89 2.39
N PHE A 170 -22.07 -12.88 2.51
CA PHE A 170 -21.15 -13.54 1.58
C PHE A 170 -20.61 -14.86 2.10
N GLU A 171 -21.13 -15.37 3.22
CA GLU A 171 -20.92 -16.74 3.68
C GLU A 171 -21.74 -17.73 2.84
N GLU A 172 -21.45 -19.03 2.94
CA GLU A 172 -22.05 -20.11 2.13
C GLU A 172 -23.60 -20.05 2.11
N LYS A 173 -24.23 -19.66 3.22
CA LYS A 173 -25.69 -19.54 3.37
C LYS A 173 -26.17 -18.09 3.49
N GLY A 174 -25.30 -17.13 3.19
CA GLY A 174 -25.54 -15.71 3.38
C GLY A 174 -26.49 -15.06 2.37
N GLY A 175 -26.72 -15.71 1.22
CA GLY A 175 -27.63 -15.21 0.16
C GLY A 175 -27.04 -14.13 -0.77
N GLY A 176 -25.79 -13.73 -0.53
CA GLY A 176 -24.98 -12.86 -1.38
C GLY A 176 -25.58 -11.49 -1.64
N TRP A 177 -25.21 -10.92 -2.79
CA TRP A 177 -25.69 -9.61 -3.25
C TRP A 177 -27.21 -9.51 -3.32
N LYS A 178 -27.90 -10.59 -3.71
CA LYS A 178 -29.37 -10.60 -3.80
C LYS A 178 -30.01 -10.29 -2.46
N ARG A 179 -29.59 -10.99 -1.40
CA ARG A 179 -30.13 -10.78 -0.05
C ARG A 179 -29.69 -9.45 0.54
N LEU A 180 -28.42 -9.08 0.36
CA LEU A 180 -27.90 -7.79 0.80
C LEU A 180 -28.73 -6.62 0.25
N ARG A 181 -29.04 -6.62 -1.05
CA ARG A 181 -29.83 -5.54 -1.69
C ARG A 181 -31.29 -5.52 -1.25
N ALA A 182 -31.86 -6.67 -0.91
CA ALA A 182 -33.22 -6.75 -0.39
C ALA A 182 -33.33 -6.14 1.02
N GLU A 183 -32.37 -6.45 1.90
CA GLU A 183 -32.38 -5.99 3.30
C GLU A 183 -31.74 -4.61 3.49
N HIS A 184 -30.77 -4.25 2.64
CA HIS A 184 -30.03 -2.99 2.66
C HIS A 184 -29.98 -2.35 1.27
N PRO A 185 -31.09 -1.85 0.72
CA PRO A 185 -31.17 -1.35 -0.67
C PRO A 185 -30.27 -0.14 -0.97
N LYS A 186 -29.73 0.51 0.06
CA LYS A 186 -28.78 1.64 -0.06
C LYS A 186 -27.30 1.22 -0.02
N ALA A 187 -27.01 -0.05 0.31
CA ALA A 187 -25.67 -0.59 0.25
C ALA A 187 -25.30 -0.86 -1.22
N SER A 188 -24.50 0.02 -1.81
CA SER A 188 -24.17 -0.02 -3.24
C SER A 188 -23.06 -1.00 -3.57
N GLY A 189 -22.24 -1.38 -2.59
CA GLY A 189 -21.10 -2.26 -2.82
C GLY A 189 -20.32 -2.53 -1.54
N ARG A 190 -19.25 -3.30 -1.68
CA ARG A 190 -18.30 -3.63 -0.62
C ARG A 190 -16.92 -3.15 -1.00
N THR A 191 -16.35 -2.27 -0.19
CA THR A 191 -15.03 -1.68 -0.38
C THR A 191 -14.01 -2.33 0.56
N ARG A 192 -12.84 -2.66 0.03
CA ARG A 192 -11.62 -2.97 0.79
C ARG A 192 -10.63 -1.84 0.56
N ILE A 193 -9.86 -1.49 1.58
CA ILE A 193 -8.93 -0.36 1.55
C ILE A 193 -7.65 -0.73 2.30
N SER A 194 -6.52 -0.19 1.88
CA SER A 194 -5.24 -0.32 2.61
C SER A 194 -5.08 0.79 3.64
N LEU A 195 -4.10 0.67 4.54
CA LEU A 195 -3.54 1.87 5.18
C LEU A 195 -2.88 2.75 4.12
N PRO A 196 -2.97 4.08 4.26
CA PRO A 196 -2.28 5.02 3.38
C PRO A 196 -0.76 4.94 3.59
N ALA A 197 0.01 5.17 2.52
CA ALA A 197 1.40 5.58 2.60
C ALA A 197 1.50 7.05 2.22
N TYR A 198 1.95 7.89 3.16
CA TYR A 198 1.96 9.34 2.98
C TYR A 198 3.37 9.90 3.20
N ASP A 199 3.85 10.65 2.21
CA ASP A 199 5.08 11.43 2.29
C ASP A 199 4.74 12.90 2.59
N PRO A 200 5.01 13.37 3.82
CA PRO A 200 4.69 14.74 4.20
C PRO A 200 5.62 15.79 3.55
N GLN A 201 6.78 15.41 3.02
CA GLN A 201 7.71 16.36 2.37
C GLN A 201 7.22 16.77 0.98
N SER A 202 6.56 15.85 0.26
CA SER A 202 6.05 16.08 -1.11
C SER A 202 4.52 16.04 -1.21
N PRO A 203 3.81 16.24 -0.10
CA PRO A 203 2.43 15.82 0.18
C PRO A 203 1.81 14.70 -0.69
N VAL A 204 2.57 13.67 -1.05
CA VAL A 204 2.06 12.57 -1.90
C VAL A 204 1.53 11.45 -1.02
N LEU A 205 0.31 11.02 -1.31
CA LEU A 205 -0.38 9.90 -0.71
C LEU A 205 -0.50 8.77 -1.74
N LEU A 206 -0.17 7.54 -1.37
CA LEU A 206 -0.49 6.33 -2.12
C LEU A 206 -1.44 5.45 -1.30
N ILE A 207 -2.49 4.95 -1.93
CA ILE A 207 -3.47 4.10 -1.26
C ILE A 207 -4.08 3.08 -2.22
N TYR A 208 -4.33 1.86 -1.74
CA TYR A 208 -5.16 0.89 -2.45
C TYR A 208 -6.60 0.98 -1.96
N PHE A 209 -7.56 0.96 -2.88
CA PHE A 209 -8.93 0.59 -2.57
C PHE A 209 -9.56 -0.18 -3.73
N GLY A 210 -10.43 -1.12 -3.40
CA GLY A 210 -11.22 -1.84 -4.39
C GLY A 210 -12.65 -2.01 -3.94
N THR A 211 -13.59 -1.85 -4.87
CA THR A 211 -15.02 -1.95 -4.61
C THR A 211 -15.64 -2.99 -5.53
N GLN A 212 -16.34 -3.94 -4.92
CA GLN A 212 -17.23 -4.86 -5.62
C GLN A 212 -18.66 -4.37 -5.48
N PHE A 213 -19.38 -4.35 -6.59
CA PHE A 213 -20.80 -3.99 -6.67
C PHE A 213 -21.67 -5.23 -6.87
N ASP A 214 -21.14 -6.26 -7.52
CA ASP A 214 -21.74 -7.58 -7.72
C ASP A 214 -20.64 -8.65 -7.87
N TRP A 215 -21.01 -9.92 -8.09
CA TRP A 215 -20.10 -11.04 -8.35
C TRP A 215 -19.21 -10.83 -9.57
N THR A 216 -19.72 -10.13 -10.58
CA THR A 216 -19.05 -9.87 -11.87
C THR A 216 -18.97 -8.36 -12.15
N ALA A 217 -18.90 -7.55 -11.10
CA ALA A 217 -18.84 -6.11 -11.23
C ALA A 217 -18.01 -5.53 -10.09
N GLY A 218 -16.80 -5.10 -10.40
CA GLY A 218 -15.96 -4.40 -9.45
C GLY A 218 -14.63 -4.01 -10.04
N ALA A 219 -13.92 -3.14 -9.33
CA ALA A 219 -12.54 -2.82 -9.67
C ALA A 219 -11.75 -2.43 -8.43
N GLY A 220 -10.44 -2.65 -8.50
CA GLY A 220 -9.49 -2.22 -7.49
C GLY A 220 -8.35 -1.42 -8.09
N PHE A 221 -7.92 -0.40 -7.36
CA PHE A 221 -6.92 0.54 -7.82
C PHE A 221 -5.91 0.82 -6.71
N ILE A 222 -4.67 1.08 -7.11
CA ILE A 222 -3.76 1.89 -6.32
C ILE A 222 -3.81 3.30 -6.91
N VAL A 223 -4.04 4.29 -6.08
CA VAL A 223 -4.21 5.69 -6.49
C VAL A 223 -3.20 6.55 -5.76
N ALA A 224 -2.54 7.42 -6.52
CA ALA A 224 -1.69 8.47 -5.99
C ALA A 224 -2.50 9.78 -5.90
N TYR A 225 -2.44 10.43 -4.75
CA TYR A 225 -3.06 11.73 -4.51
C TYR A 225 -2.00 12.73 -4.04
N ARG A 226 -2.27 14.01 -4.29
CA ARG A 226 -1.67 15.14 -3.61
C ARG A 226 -2.60 15.56 -2.47
N TYR A 227 -2.08 15.63 -1.25
CA TYR A 227 -2.83 16.08 -0.09
C TYR A 227 -2.43 17.49 0.30
N GLU A 228 -3.30 18.47 0.04
CA GLU A 228 -3.03 19.88 0.35
C GLU A 228 -4.29 20.50 0.95
N ASN A 229 -4.13 21.21 2.08
CA ASN A 229 -5.22 21.96 2.73
C ASN A 229 -6.50 21.14 2.99
N GLY A 230 -6.36 19.86 3.37
CA GLY A 230 -7.49 18.98 3.67
C GLY A 230 -8.22 18.44 2.43
N LYS A 231 -7.60 18.52 1.25
CA LYS A 231 -8.15 18.03 -0.02
C LYS A 231 -7.21 17.01 -0.65
N LEU A 232 -7.77 16.14 -1.48
CA LEU A 232 -7.04 15.16 -2.27
C LEU A 232 -7.24 15.45 -3.75
N ASP A 233 -6.15 15.71 -4.46
CA ASP A 233 -6.13 15.82 -5.91
C ASP A 233 -5.46 14.58 -6.50
N GLU A 234 -6.14 13.86 -7.38
CA GLU A 234 -5.59 12.65 -7.98
C GLU A 234 -4.45 12.96 -8.95
N LEU A 235 -3.31 12.31 -8.74
CA LEU A 235 -2.12 12.44 -9.58
C LEU A 235 -2.02 11.31 -10.61
N GLY A 236 -2.67 10.18 -10.35
CA GLY A 236 -2.74 9.04 -11.23
C GLY A 236 -3.17 7.78 -10.50
N ARG A 237 -3.50 6.73 -11.26
CA ARG A 237 -3.90 5.44 -10.70
C ARG A 237 -3.45 4.29 -11.56
N VAL A 238 -3.35 3.12 -10.95
CA VAL A 238 -3.16 1.84 -11.63
C VAL A 238 -4.27 0.88 -11.24
N GLN A 239 -4.83 0.21 -12.24
CA GLN A 239 -5.86 -0.80 -12.06
C GLN A 239 -5.23 -2.13 -11.67
N MET A 240 -5.61 -2.65 -10.50
CA MET A 240 -5.09 -3.89 -9.96
C MET A 240 -5.90 -5.11 -10.40
N TRP A 241 -7.20 -4.92 -10.58
CA TRP A 241 -8.14 -5.94 -11.05
C TRP A 241 -9.44 -5.29 -11.53
N ILE A 242 -10.19 -6.01 -12.35
CA ILE A 242 -11.58 -5.76 -12.74
C ILE A 242 -12.30 -7.10 -12.80
N SER A 243 -13.58 -7.07 -12.45
CA SER A 243 -14.48 -8.22 -12.55
C SER A 243 -15.72 -7.87 -13.33
#